data_AF-A0A7X8XQ14-F1
#
_entry.id   AF-A0A7X8XQ14-F1
#
_cell.length_a   1.000
_cell.length_b   1.000
_cell.length_c   1.000
_cell.angle_alpha   90.00
_cell.angle_beta   90.00
_cell.angle_gamma   90.00
#
_symmetry.space_group_name_H-M   'P 1'
#
loop_
_entity.id
_entity.type
_entity.pdbx_description
1 polymer ?
#
loop_
_entity_poly.entity_id
_entity_poly.type
_entity_poly.pdbx_seq_one_letter_code
_entity_poly.pdbx_strand_id
1 'polypeptide(L)'
;MAEAPGPLDSTFRLDRWKRLLGGGGRLRLRMQSSDMAPIVLPGDILELEEARLLTLDRDDIVLVQTRGICLLRRVCQRLLTEGGERFEVVADGLEAPPTRHGFEEILARLVCLEREGETLRPVGDSVVRARRRRRWRERLKNLWYGLLLRLGRESDSD
;
A
#
# COMPACT_ATOMS: atom_id res chain seq x y z
N MET A 1 -14.56 4.12 -40.93
CA MET A 1 -13.44 3.31 -40.44
C MET A 1 -12.86 4.04 -39.24
N ALA A 2 -13.09 3.54 -38.03
CA ALA A 2 -12.60 4.18 -36.82
C ALA A 2 -11.12 3.86 -36.66
N GLU A 3 -10.27 4.88 -36.68
CA GLU A 3 -8.86 4.76 -36.30
C GLU A 3 -8.78 4.21 -34.88
N ALA A 4 -8.05 3.11 -34.71
CA ALA A 4 -7.70 2.60 -33.39
C ALA A 4 -6.92 3.70 -32.65
N PRO A 5 -7.25 4.02 -31.38
CA PRO A 5 -6.44 4.96 -30.62
C PRO A 5 -5.04 4.37 -30.48
N GLY A 6 -4.06 5.01 -31.11
CA GLY A 6 -2.63 4.73 -30.92
C GLY A 6 -2.25 4.83 -29.44
N PRO A 7 -1.05 4.37 -29.05
CA PRO A 7 -0.63 4.29 -27.67
C PRO A 7 -0.57 5.70 -27.08
N LEU A 8 -1.66 6.12 -26.43
CA LEU A 8 -1.70 7.32 -25.63
C LEU A 8 -0.76 7.14 -24.43
N ASP A 9 0.45 7.64 -24.61
CA ASP A 9 1.01 8.64 -23.71
C ASP A 9 1.34 8.15 -22.29
N SER A 10 2.07 7.04 -22.20
CA SER A 10 2.75 6.63 -20.95
C SER A 10 3.71 7.72 -20.44
N THR A 11 4.37 8.42 -21.36
CA THR A 11 5.28 9.55 -21.09
C THR A 11 4.55 10.78 -20.56
N PHE A 12 3.41 11.15 -21.15
CA PHE A 12 2.60 12.31 -20.72
C PHE A 12 2.01 12.17 -19.32
N ARG A 13 1.74 10.92 -18.88
CA ARG A 13 1.32 10.66 -17.49
C ARG A 13 2.46 10.95 -16.51
N LEU A 14 3.67 10.52 -16.80
CA LEU A 14 4.83 10.61 -15.92
C LEU A 14 5.31 12.06 -15.75
N ASP A 15 5.36 12.83 -16.84
CA ASP A 15 5.71 14.25 -16.82
C ASP A 15 4.69 15.10 -16.07
N ARG A 16 3.39 14.78 -16.19
CA ARG A 16 2.33 15.46 -15.45
C ARG A 16 2.42 15.16 -13.95
N TRP A 17 2.69 13.92 -13.55
CA TRP A 17 2.91 13.58 -12.15
C TRP A 17 4.12 14.30 -11.57
N LYS A 18 5.25 14.28 -12.27
CA LYS A 18 6.46 15.01 -11.87
C LYS A 18 6.23 16.51 -11.80
N ARG A 19 5.40 17.11 -12.66
CA ARG A 19 5.03 18.54 -12.54
C ARG A 19 4.08 18.83 -11.38
N LEU A 20 3.16 17.92 -11.06
CA LEU A 20 2.22 18.09 -9.94
C LEU A 20 2.91 17.91 -8.58
N LEU A 21 3.91 17.04 -8.51
CA LEU A 21 4.69 16.76 -7.31
C LEU A 21 5.94 17.66 -7.21
N GLY A 22 6.49 18.06 -8.35
CA GLY A 22 7.69 18.90 -8.44
C GLY A 22 7.48 20.25 -7.77
N GLY A 23 8.47 20.68 -6.98
CA GLY A 23 8.42 21.92 -6.20
C GLY A 23 7.84 21.76 -4.79
N GLY A 24 7.72 20.53 -4.28
CA GLY A 24 7.17 20.27 -2.94
C GLY A 24 5.65 20.18 -2.92
N GLY A 25 5.04 19.94 -4.09
CA GLY A 25 3.61 19.73 -4.23
C GLY A 25 3.16 18.46 -3.51
N ARG A 26 1.96 18.52 -2.93
CA ARG A 26 1.29 17.35 -2.36
C ARG A 26 0.10 16.99 -3.21
N LEU A 27 -0.09 15.70 -3.39
CA LEU A 27 -1.14 15.15 -4.23
C LEU A 27 -2.13 14.40 -3.36
N ARG A 28 -3.43 14.70 -3.52
CA ARG A 28 -4.51 13.95 -2.88
C ARG A 28 -5.18 13.02 -3.88
N LEU A 29 -5.16 11.71 -3.60
CA LEU A 29 -5.80 10.68 -4.40
C LEU A 29 -6.82 9.91 -3.58
N ARG A 30 -7.83 9.32 -4.22
CA ARG A 30 -8.74 8.40 -3.55
C ARG A 30 -8.39 6.96 -3.91
N MET A 31 -8.19 6.12 -2.91
CA MET A 31 -7.94 4.70 -3.12
C MET A 31 -9.19 4.01 -3.68
N GLN A 32 -9.03 3.21 -4.73
CA GLN A 32 -10.11 2.40 -5.30
C GLN A 32 -9.89 0.90 -5.12
N SER A 33 -8.64 0.45 -5.01
CA SER A 33 -8.30 -0.97 -4.90
C SER A 33 -8.21 -1.43 -3.43
N SER A 34 -8.40 -2.73 -3.20
CA SER A 34 -8.21 -3.39 -1.91
C SER A 34 -6.83 -4.06 -1.76
N ASP A 35 -5.93 -3.94 -2.75
CA ASP A 35 -4.63 -4.61 -2.77
C ASP A 35 -3.70 -4.24 -1.61
N MET A 36 -3.98 -3.13 -0.91
CA MET A 36 -3.21 -2.64 0.23
C MET A 36 -3.94 -2.82 1.56
N ALA A 37 -5.06 -3.55 1.58
CA ALA A 37 -5.74 -3.91 2.80
C ALA A 37 -4.84 -4.80 3.69
N PRO A 38 -4.92 -4.69 5.03
CA PRO A 38 -5.85 -3.86 5.81
C PRO A 38 -5.34 -2.44 6.08
N ILE A 39 -4.19 -2.05 5.52
CA ILE A 39 -3.55 -0.78 5.85
C ILE A 39 -4.27 0.37 5.15
N VAL A 40 -4.42 0.24 3.84
CA VAL A 40 -5.16 1.18 3.00
C VAL A 40 -6.38 0.47 2.43
N LEU A 41 -7.55 1.10 2.54
CA LEU A 41 -8.84 0.56 2.12
C LEU A 41 -9.41 1.37 0.95
N PRO A 42 -10.29 0.77 0.14
CA PRO A 42 -11.07 1.52 -0.83
C PRO A 42 -11.83 2.66 -0.16
N GLY A 43 -11.82 3.84 -0.78
CA GLY A 43 -12.47 5.04 -0.29
C GLY A 43 -11.57 5.97 0.52
N ASP A 44 -10.45 5.47 1.04
CA ASP A 44 -9.45 6.27 1.75
C ASP A 44 -8.89 7.40 0.86
N ILE A 45 -8.58 8.55 1.46
CA ILE A 45 -7.91 9.66 0.78
C ILE A 45 -6.42 9.63 1.15
N LEU A 46 -5.58 9.54 0.12
CA LEU A 46 -4.13 9.43 0.21
C LEU A 46 -3.50 10.78 -0.07
N GLU A 47 -2.65 11.26 0.83
CA GLU A 47 -1.77 12.40 0.56
C GLU A 47 -0.38 11.89 0.26
N LEU A 48 0.10 12.20 -0.94
CA LEU A 48 1.37 11.75 -1.48
C LEU A 48 2.29 12.95 -1.69
N GLU A 49 3.58 12.77 -1.39
CA GLU A 49 4.64 13.72 -1.72
C GLU A 49 5.63 13.10 -2.70
N GLU A 50 6.40 13.93 -3.39
CA GLU A 50 7.47 13.45 -4.28
C GLU A 50 8.42 12.51 -3.54
N ALA A 51 8.63 11.31 -4.09
CA ALA A 51 9.57 10.37 -3.51
C ALA A 51 11.00 10.91 -3.68
N ARG A 52 11.77 10.93 -2.60
CA ARG A 52 13.21 11.24 -2.65
C ARG A 52 13.99 10.02 -2.23
N LEU A 53 15.04 9.69 -2.99
CA LEU A 53 15.81 8.47 -2.80
C LEU A 53 16.32 8.29 -1.37
N LEU A 54 16.78 9.39 -0.76
CA LEU A 54 17.34 9.39 0.61
C LEU A 54 16.28 9.30 1.72
N THR A 55 15.00 9.46 1.40
CA THR A 55 13.90 9.47 2.38
C THR A 55 12.97 8.28 2.26
N LEU A 56 13.32 7.30 1.41
CA LEU A 56 12.57 6.06 1.25
C LEU A 56 13.12 5.00 2.19
N ASP A 57 12.31 4.66 3.19
CA ASP A 57 12.64 3.67 4.20
C ASP A 57 11.81 2.40 4.06
N ARG A 58 12.23 1.36 4.79
CA ARG A 58 11.45 0.15 4.94
C ARG A 58 10.08 0.48 5.55
N ASP A 59 9.05 -0.22 5.08
CA ASP A 59 7.65 -0.07 5.44
C ASP A 59 6.97 1.22 4.98
N ASP A 60 7.68 2.09 4.25
CA ASP A 60 7.05 3.19 3.53
C ASP A 60 6.06 2.67 2.48
N ILE A 61 4.95 3.40 2.33
CA ILE A 61 3.99 3.13 1.26
C ILE A 61 4.27 4.10 0.13
N VAL A 62 4.50 3.57 -1.06
CA VAL A 62 4.92 4.31 -2.24
C VAL A 62 3.94 4.10 -3.40
N LEU A 63 3.83 5.12 -4.25
CA LEU A 63 3.16 5.03 -5.53
C LEU A 63 4.20 4.65 -6.59
N VAL A 64 4.03 3.48 -7.18
CA VAL A 64 4.91 2.94 -8.21
C VAL A 64 4.19 2.98 -9.55
N GLN A 65 4.89 3.33 -10.62
CA GLN A 65 4.37 3.24 -11.98
C GLN A 65 4.99 2.06 -12.71
N THR A 66 4.15 1.14 -13.15
CA THR A 66 4.56 -0.01 -13.96
C THR A 66 3.65 -0.12 -15.17
N ARG A 67 4.25 -0.19 -16.36
CA ARG A 67 3.50 -0.37 -17.63
C ARG A 67 2.34 0.63 -17.81
N GLY A 68 2.53 1.88 -17.40
CA GLY A 68 1.53 2.94 -17.54
C GLY A 68 0.43 2.96 -16.47
N ILE A 69 0.48 2.06 -15.49
CA ILE A 69 -0.47 1.94 -14.37
C ILE A 69 0.24 2.37 -13.09
N CYS A 70 -0.46 3.15 -12.25
CA CYS A 70 0.02 3.55 -10.94
C CYS A 70 -0.54 2.62 -9.87
N LEU A 71 0.33 2.10 -9.02
CA LEU A 71 0.03 1.08 -8.01
C LEU A 71 0.60 1.52 -6.67
N LEU A 72 -0.19 1.41 -5.62
CA LEU A 72 0.28 1.65 -4.26
C LEU A 72 0.93 0.38 -3.72
N ARG A 73 2.14 0.46 -3.16
CA ARG A 73 2.91 -0.69 -2.67
C ARG A 73 3.69 -0.32 -1.41
N ARG A 74 3.99 -1.30 -0.55
CA ARG A 74 4.84 -1.10 0.63
C ARG A 74 6.28 -1.52 0.32
N VAL A 75 7.25 -0.70 0.69
CA VAL A 75 8.68 -1.00 0.59
C VAL A 75 9.05 -2.05 1.63
N CYS A 76 9.58 -3.17 1.17
CA CYS A 76 10.10 -4.23 2.03
C CYS A 76 11.57 -4.01 2.35
N GLN A 77 12.36 -3.71 1.32
CA GLN A 77 13.80 -3.49 1.46
C GLN A 77 14.37 -2.74 0.25
N ARG A 78 15.50 -2.09 0.49
CA ARG A 78 16.36 -1.49 -0.52
C ARG A 78 17.50 -2.47 -0.83
N LEU A 79 17.74 -2.70 -2.12
CA LEU A 79 18.74 -3.60 -2.64
C LEU A 79 19.76 -2.80 -3.44
N LEU A 80 21.04 -3.04 -3.18
CA LEU A 80 22.13 -2.54 -4.03
C LEU A 80 22.46 -3.63 -5.06
N THR A 81 22.27 -3.35 -6.34
CA THR A 81 22.56 -4.28 -7.43
C THR A 81 23.61 -3.69 -8.38
N GLU A 82 24.19 -4.50 -9.26
CA GLU A 82 25.15 -4.04 -10.27
C GLU A 82 24.57 -2.94 -11.19
N GLY A 83 23.25 -2.95 -11.41
CA GLY A 83 22.53 -1.93 -12.19
C GLY A 83 22.05 -0.72 -11.37
N GLY A 84 22.52 -0.56 -10.14
CA GLY A 84 22.08 0.50 -9.22
C GLY A 84 21.10 0.03 -8.15
N GLU A 85 20.44 0.99 -7.50
CA GLU A 85 19.54 0.74 -6.39
C GLU A 85 18.16 0.29 -6.86
N ARG A 86 17.65 -0.76 -6.23
CA ARG A 86 16.31 -1.30 -6.47
C ARG A 86 15.55 -1.42 -5.17
N PHE A 87 14.24 -1.32 -5.24
CA PHE A 87 13.34 -1.46 -4.11
C PHE A 87 12.48 -2.70 -4.32
N GLU A 88 12.47 -3.59 -3.33
CA GLU A 88 11.46 -4.64 -3.27
C GLU A 88 10.21 -4.09 -2.61
N VAL A 89 9.08 -4.23 -3.30
CA VAL A 89 7.79 -3.72 -2.84
C VAL A 89 6.72 -4.81 -2.91
N VAL A 90 5.74 -4.74 -2.02
CA VAL A 90 4.64 -5.71 -1.90
C VAL A 90 3.29 -5.02 -1.85
N ALA A 91 2.25 -5.78 -2.22
CA ALA A 91 0.86 -5.42 -1.98
C ALA A 91 0.40 -6.13 -0.70
N ASP A 92 0.01 -5.39 0.34
CA ASP A 92 -0.27 -5.98 1.67
C ASP A 92 -1.52 -6.87 1.72
N GLY A 93 -2.45 -6.67 0.78
CA GLY A 93 -3.70 -7.42 0.66
C GLY A 93 -3.64 -8.60 -0.30
N LEU A 94 -2.50 -8.82 -0.97
CA LEU A 94 -2.30 -9.90 -1.94
C LEU A 94 -1.19 -10.84 -1.45
N GLU A 95 -1.39 -12.15 -1.61
CA GLU A 95 -0.33 -13.16 -1.43
C GLU A 95 0.61 -13.24 -2.66
N ALA A 96 0.96 -12.08 -3.21
CA ALA A 96 1.87 -11.98 -4.35
C ALA A 96 3.32 -11.86 -3.85
N PRO A 97 4.29 -12.44 -4.59
CA PRO A 97 5.70 -12.25 -4.27
C PRO A 97 6.10 -10.77 -4.39
N PRO A 98 7.14 -10.32 -3.65
CA PRO A 98 7.69 -8.98 -3.83
C PRO A 98 8.11 -8.73 -5.27
N THR A 99 7.84 -7.53 -5.74
CA THR A 99 8.26 -7.04 -7.05
C THR A 99 9.39 -6.03 -6.89
N ARG A 100 10.30 -5.99 -7.87
CA ARG A 100 11.47 -5.11 -7.84
C ARG A 100 11.25 -3.94 -8.78
N HIS A 101 11.51 -2.73 -8.28
CA HIS A 101 11.39 -1.50 -9.04
C HIS A 101 12.62 -0.63 -8.86
N GLY A 102 13.02 0.07 -9.91
CA GLY A 102 14.01 1.14 -9.85
C GLY A 102 13.42 2.39 -9.17
N PHE A 103 14.28 3.31 -8.75
CA PHE A 103 13.82 4.56 -8.13
C PHE A 103 13.00 5.41 -9.11
N GLU A 104 13.35 5.37 -10.39
CA GLU A 104 12.66 6.07 -11.48
C GLU A 104 11.20 5.62 -11.67
N GLU A 105 10.87 4.41 -11.22
CA GLU A 105 9.51 3.86 -11.24
C GLU A 105 8.72 4.27 -9.98
N ILE A 106 9.39 4.78 -8.94
CA ILE A 106 8.75 5.27 -7.71
C ILE A 106 8.46 6.76 -7.86
N LEU A 107 7.17 7.10 -7.95
CA LEU A 107 6.74 8.47 -8.18
C LEU A 107 6.61 9.28 -6.88
N ALA A 108 6.03 8.65 -5.86
CA ALA A 108 5.60 9.37 -4.67
C ALA A 108 5.59 8.49 -3.43
N ARG A 109 5.66 9.11 -2.26
CA ARG A 109 5.54 8.47 -0.95
C ARG A 109 4.28 8.94 -0.25
N LEU A 110 3.58 8.02 0.40
CA LEU A 110 2.42 8.32 1.23
C LEU A 110 2.86 8.93 2.56
N VAL A 111 2.35 10.14 2.83
CA VAL A 111 2.64 10.90 4.06
C VAL A 111 1.44 11.00 4.99
N CYS A 112 0.24 10.84 4.45
CA CYS A 112 -0.99 10.93 5.19
C CYS A 112 -2.08 10.07 4.52
N LEU A 113 -2.89 9.43 5.35
CA LEU A 113 -4.04 8.62 4.99
C LEU A 113 -5.24 9.16 5.74
N GLU A 114 -6.32 9.50 5.06
CA GLU A 114 -7.55 9.94 5.70
C GLU A 114 -8.65 8.90 5.47
N ARG A 115 -9.30 8.48 6.57
CA ARG A 115 -10.40 7.52 6.58
C ARG A 115 -11.54 8.08 7.41
N GLU A 116 -12.71 8.22 6.79
CA GLU A 116 -13.93 8.69 7.48
C GLU A 116 -13.72 10.04 8.22
N GLY A 117 -12.87 10.91 7.68
CA GLY A 117 -12.51 12.21 8.28
C GLY A 117 -11.40 12.14 9.33
N GLU A 118 -10.93 10.95 9.70
CA GLU A 118 -9.78 10.78 10.59
C GLU A 118 -8.47 10.74 9.81
N THR A 119 -7.51 11.57 10.23
CA THR A 119 -6.16 11.60 9.66
C THR A 119 -5.25 10.59 10.35
N LEU A 120 -4.84 9.57 9.61
CA LEU A 120 -3.87 8.55 9.98
C LEU A 120 -2.53 8.88 9.33
N ARG A 121 -1.48 9.06 10.11
CA ARG A 121 -0.12 9.15 9.57
C ARG A 121 0.44 7.74 9.37
N PRO A 122 0.76 7.34 8.13
CA PRO A 122 1.51 6.13 7.85
C PRO A 122 2.97 6.37 8.25
N VAL A 123 3.22 6.47 9.55
CA VAL A 123 4.57 6.36 10.08
C VAL A 123 4.90 4.87 10.10
N GLY A 124 6.12 4.46 9.77
CA GLY A 124 6.56 3.05 9.80
C GLY A 124 6.15 2.26 11.06
N ASP A 125 5.89 2.95 12.18
CA ASP A 125 5.36 2.38 13.43
C ASP A 125 3.83 2.13 13.49
N SER A 126 3.04 2.81 12.67
CA SER A 126 1.57 2.65 12.62
C SER A 126 1.17 1.31 12.00
N VAL A 127 1.95 0.82 11.03
CA VAL A 127 1.77 -0.50 10.39
C VAL A 127 2.10 -1.63 11.38
N VAL A 128 3.12 -1.46 12.22
CA VAL A 128 3.46 -2.38 13.32
C VAL A 128 2.32 -2.46 14.34
N ARG A 129 1.69 -1.33 14.68
CA ARG A 129 0.52 -1.28 15.57
C ARG A 129 -0.73 -1.94 14.96
N ALA A 130 -0.98 -1.75 13.66
CA ALA A 130 -2.07 -2.44 12.95
C ALA A 130 -1.88 -3.96 12.90
N ARG A 131 -0.64 -4.44 12.64
CA ARG A 131 -0.29 -5.87 12.73
C ARG A 131 -0.45 -6.44 14.14
N ARG A 132 -0.07 -5.69 15.19
CA ARG A 132 -0.31 -6.10 16.59
C ARG A 132 -1.80 -6.29 16.88
N ARG A 133 -2.68 -5.38 16.44
CA ARG A 133 -4.13 -5.50 16.67
C ARG A 133 -4.78 -6.71 15.97
N ARG A 134 -4.22 -7.21 14.86
CA ARG A 134 -4.72 -8.43 14.18
C ARG A 134 -4.36 -9.73 14.90
N ARG A 135 -3.11 -9.91 15.36
CA ARG A 135 -2.72 -11.10 16.17
C ARG A 135 -3.57 -11.26 17.43
N TRP A 136 -4.00 -10.16 18.04
CA TRP A 136 -4.89 -10.19 19.20
C TRP A 136 -6.34 -10.58 18.83
N ARG A 137 -6.87 -10.09 17.71
CA ARG A 137 -8.23 -10.44 17.25
C ARG A 137 -8.35 -11.88 16.73
N GLU A 138 -7.33 -12.42 16.07
CA GLU A 138 -7.29 -13.83 15.65
C GLU A 138 -7.16 -14.78 16.84
N ARG A 139 -6.37 -14.42 17.87
CA ARG A 139 -6.31 -15.20 19.13
C ARG A 139 -7.64 -15.21 19.89
N LEU A 140 -8.34 -14.07 19.94
CA LEU A 140 -9.65 -13.99 20.60
C LEU A 140 -10.74 -14.75 19.84
N LYS A 141 -10.75 -14.71 18.49
CA LYS A 141 -11.68 -15.54 17.70
C LYS A 141 -11.45 -17.04 17.94
N ASN A 142 -10.21 -17.51 18.01
CA ASN A 142 -9.93 -18.92 18.27
C ASN A 142 -10.27 -19.36 19.71
N LEU A 143 -10.15 -18.45 20.69
CA LEU A 143 -10.59 -18.71 22.07
C LEU A 143 -12.13 -18.76 22.19
N TRP A 144 -12.85 -17.89 21.48
CA TRP A 144 -14.33 -17.88 21.48
C TRP A 144 -14.93 -19.09 20.75
N TYR A 145 -14.36 -19.52 19.62
CA TYR A 145 -14.79 -20.75 18.95
C TYR A 145 -14.52 -22.00 19.81
N GLY A 146 -13.41 -22.02 20.55
CA GLY A 146 -13.11 -23.12 21.49
C GLY A 146 -14.04 -23.17 22.71
N LEU A 147 -14.54 -22.03 23.20
CA LEU A 147 -15.48 -21.98 24.32
C LEU A 147 -16.91 -22.36 23.89
N LEU A 148 -17.34 -21.93 22.71
CA LEU A 148 -18.66 -22.28 22.14
C LEU A 148 -18.77 -23.78 21.81
N LEU A 149 -17.69 -24.42 21.35
CA LEU A 149 -17.65 -25.86 21.12
C LEU A 149 -17.65 -26.69 22.42
N ARG A 150 -17.28 -26.09 23.56
CA ARG A 150 -17.27 -26.77 24.86
C ARG A 150 -18.65 -26.73 25.52
N LEU A 151 -19.36 -25.61 25.40
CA LEU A 151 -20.72 -25.46 25.92
C LEU A 151 -21.77 -26.23 25.10
N GLY A 152 -21.55 -26.46 23.81
CA GLY A 152 -22.45 -27.29 22.98
C GLY A 152 -22.35 -28.80 23.23
N ARG A 153 -21.37 -29.26 24.02
CA ARG A 153 -21.14 -30.69 24.30
C ARG A 153 -21.61 -31.13 25.69
N GLU A 154 -22.03 -30.18 26.53
CA GLU A 154 -22.60 -30.45 27.87
C GLU A 154 -24.13 -30.46 27.88
N SER A 155 -24.80 -30.18 26.75
CA SER A 155 -26.27 -30.18 26.65
C SER A 155 -26.87 -31.44 26.01
N ASP A 156 -26.06 -32.44 25.66
CA ASP A 156 -26.49 -33.74 25.09
C ASP A 156 -26.31 -34.89 26.09
N SER A 157 -26.29 -34.59 27.39
CA SER A 157 -26.21 -35.58 28.46
C SER A 157 -27.17 -35.23 29.58
N ASP A 158 -28.46 -35.30 29.28
CA ASP A 158 -29.54 -35.68 30.21
C ASP A 158 -30.70 -36.30 29.42
#